data_AF-A0A8H5NMP6-F1
#
_entry.id   AF-A0A8H5NMP6-F1
#
_cell.length_a   1.000
_cell.length_b   1.000
_cell.length_c   1.000
_cell.angle_alpha   90.00
_cell.angle_beta   90.00
_cell.angle_gamma   90.00
#
_symmetry.space_group_name_H-M   'P 1'
#
loop_
_entity.id
_entity.type
_entity.pdbx_description
1 polymer ?
#
loop_
_entity_poly.entity_id
_entity_poly.type
_entity_poly.pdbx_seq_one_letter_code
_entity_poly.pdbx_strand_id
1 'polypeptide(L)'
;MPSRATRDEHKKRRWKPEEDLARAKKNIDDLRKEIKNTEKDIDRLTKSKEKIQEQNKRLKSGILEEGEYASRDRLMSGTLRLQEGQKYNAEQELRLNELKRSNMELEAWKKEWEAWREDIEEECRRRAVFEAGIRKARPQSYDN
;
A
#
# COMPACT_ATOMS: atom_id res chain seq x y z
N MET A 1 -13.03 -2.51 -6.50
CA MET A 1 -12.65 -2.07 -5.14
C MET A 1 -13.94 -1.87 -4.35
N PRO A 2 -14.21 -2.63 -3.27
CA PRO A 2 -15.41 -2.38 -2.48
C PRO A 2 -15.34 -0.95 -1.93
N SER A 3 -16.47 -0.25 -2.00
CA SER A 3 -16.66 1.10 -1.47
C SER A 3 -16.14 1.18 -0.02
N ARG A 4 -14.91 1.68 0.14
CA ARG A 4 -14.37 2.02 1.46
C ARG A 4 -15.13 3.27 1.90
N ALA A 5 -16.11 3.07 2.78
CA ALA A 5 -16.83 4.18 3.39
C ALA A 5 -15.81 5.19 3.93
N THR A 6 -15.93 6.44 3.49
CA THR A 6 -14.98 7.49 3.84
C THR A 6 -15.28 8.01 5.24
N ARG A 7 -14.26 8.56 5.92
CA ARG A 7 -14.38 9.21 7.23
C ARG A 7 -15.60 10.14 7.31
N ASP A 8 -15.90 10.85 6.23
CA ASP A 8 -16.96 11.86 6.17
C ASP A 8 -18.37 11.28 6.03
N GLU A 9 -18.52 10.03 5.57
CA GLU A 9 -19.81 9.31 5.61
C GLU A 9 -20.22 8.95 7.04
N HIS A 10 -19.25 8.74 7.93
CA HIS A 10 -19.50 8.30 9.32
C HIS A 10 -19.94 9.42 10.25
N LYS A 11 -19.46 10.64 10.04
CA LYS A 11 -19.91 11.84 10.78
C LYS A 11 -21.41 12.13 10.60
N LYS A 12 -22.06 11.59 9.56
CA LYS A 12 -23.47 11.80 9.23
C LYS A 12 -24.43 10.77 9.86
N ARG A 13 -23.92 9.70 10.49
CA ARG A 13 -24.74 8.68 11.16
C ARG A 13 -24.77 8.91 12.67
N ARG A 14 -25.76 8.32 13.35
CA ARG A 14 -25.83 8.30 14.82
C ARG A 14 -24.55 7.62 15.33
N TRP A 15 -23.60 8.42 15.82
CA TRP A 15 -22.24 7.97 16.10
C TRP A 15 -22.21 6.87 17.17
N LYS A 16 -21.58 5.74 16.86
CA LYS A 16 -21.44 4.58 17.74
C LYS A 16 -19.95 4.26 17.93
N PRO A 17 -19.29 4.86 18.93
CA PRO A 17 -17.83 4.80 19.07
C PRO A 17 -17.25 3.40 19.12
N GLU A 18 -17.91 2.44 19.76
CA GLU A 18 -17.44 1.05 19.88
C GLU A 18 -17.46 0.31 18.52
N GLU A 19 -18.55 0.45 17.76
CA GLU A 19 -18.68 -0.13 16.41
C GLU A 19 -17.68 0.51 15.43
N ASP A 20 -17.50 1.84 15.53
CA ASP A 20 -16.55 2.58 14.69
C ASP A 20 -15.09 2.26 15.05
N LEU A 21 -14.78 2.04 16.33
CA LEU A 21 -13.45 1.61 16.79
C LEU A 21 -13.09 0.22 16.25
N ALA A 22 -14.01 -0.74 16.36
CA ALA A 22 -13.80 -2.08 15.82
C ALA A 22 -13.58 -2.04 14.30
N ARG A 23 -14.33 -1.19 13.60
CA ARG A 23 -14.17 -0.98 12.15
C ARG A 23 -12.84 -0.34 11.79
N ALA A 24 -12.42 0.69 12.52
CA ALA A 24 -11.12 1.34 12.29
C ALA A 24 -9.99 0.32 12.45
N LYS A 25 -10.02 -0.50 13.51
CA LYS A 25 -9.04 -1.59 13.72
C LYS A 25 -9.01 -2.57 12.55
N LYS A 26 -10.18 -3.03 12.08
CA LYS A 26 -10.27 -3.94 10.93
C LYS A 26 -9.68 -3.32 9.66
N ASN A 27 -10.04 -2.07 9.34
CA ASN A 27 -9.54 -1.40 8.15
C ASN A 27 -8.01 -1.20 8.20
N ILE A 28 -7.46 -0.86 9.37
CA ILE A 28 -6.01 -0.76 9.56
C ILE A 28 -5.34 -2.13 9.32
N ASP A 29 -5.90 -3.21 9.84
CA ASP A 29 -5.34 -4.55 9.65
C ASP A 29 -5.41 -5.02 8.20
N ASP A 30 -6.49 -4.71 7.48
CA ASP A 30 -6.61 -5.01 6.06
C ASP A 30 -5.63 -4.18 5.23
N LEU A 31 -5.47 -2.89 5.52
CA LEU A 31 -4.46 -2.02 4.90
C LEU A 31 -3.03 -2.53 5.15
N ARG A 32 -2.71 -2.99 6.37
CA ARG A 32 -1.40 -3.58 6.69
C ARG A 32 -1.10 -4.81 5.84
N LYS A 33 -2.12 -5.66 5.59
CA LYS A 33 -1.96 -6.84 4.71
C LYS A 33 -1.74 -6.42 3.26
N GLU A 34 -2.50 -5.44 2.77
CA GLU A 34 -2.36 -4.91 1.40
C GLU A 34 -0.98 -4.29 1.18
N ILE A 35 -0.53 -3.41 2.08
CA ILE A 35 0.82 -2.80 2.04
C ILE A 35 1.89 -3.88 1.97
N LYS A 36 1.84 -4.87 2.87
CA LYS A 36 2.82 -5.97 2.90
C LYS A 36 2.83 -6.79 1.60
N ASN A 37 1.68 -6.96 0.95
CA ASN A 37 1.61 -7.66 -0.33
C ASN A 37 2.19 -6.80 -1.45
N THR A 38 1.85 -5.51 -1.50
CA THR A 38 2.42 -4.55 -2.45
C THR A 38 3.94 -4.44 -2.33
N GLU A 39 4.49 -4.41 -1.11
CA GLU A 39 5.93 -4.42 -0.86
C GLU A 39 6.62 -5.68 -1.41
N LYS A 40 6.00 -6.86 -1.27
CA LYS A 40 6.52 -8.10 -1.86
C LYS A 40 6.52 -8.05 -3.38
N ASP A 41 5.49 -7.47 -3.98
CA ASP A 41 5.41 -7.33 -5.43
C ASP A 41 6.43 -6.32 -5.97
N ILE A 42 6.67 -5.23 -5.24
CA ILE A 42 7.76 -4.27 -5.50
C ILE A 42 9.12 -4.97 -5.47
N ASP A 43 9.41 -5.78 -4.44
CA ASP A 43 10.67 -6.51 -4.31
C ASP A 43 10.86 -7.51 -5.47
N ARG A 44 9.83 -8.30 -5.79
CA ARG A 44 9.85 -9.26 -6.91
C ARG A 44 10.11 -8.56 -8.25
N LEU A 45 9.42 -7.47 -8.52
CA LEU A 45 9.58 -6.73 -9.78
C LEU A 45 10.93 -6.03 -9.86
N THR A 46 11.45 -5.52 -8.75
CA THR A 46 12.79 -4.91 -8.69
C THR A 46 13.85 -5.95 -9.08
N LYS A 47 13.81 -7.14 -8.48
CA LYS A 47 14.72 -8.25 -8.82
C LYS A 47 14.59 -8.70 -10.27
N SER A 48 13.36 -8.79 -10.77
CA SER A 48 13.11 -9.13 -12.18
C SER A 48 13.71 -8.09 -13.13
N LYS A 49 13.51 -6.80 -12.83
CA LYS A 49 14.05 -5.68 -13.61
C LYS A 49 15.58 -5.72 -13.67
N GLU A 50 16.23 -5.88 -12.52
CA GLU A 50 17.70 -5.98 -12.44
C GLU A 50 18.23 -7.13 -13.31
N LYS A 51 17.57 -8.30 -13.27
CA LYS A 51 17.93 -9.44 -14.10
C LYS A 51 17.81 -9.14 -15.60
N ILE A 52 16.74 -8.46 -16.03
CA ILE A 52 16.54 -8.09 -17.43
C ILE A 52 17.56 -7.04 -17.86
N GLN A 53 17.85 -6.06 -17.01
CA GLN A 53 18.88 -5.06 -17.29
C GLN A 53 20.26 -5.71 -17.48
N GLU A 54 20.60 -6.69 -16.64
CA GLU A 54 21.84 -7.44 -16.77
C GLU A 54 21.88 -8.29 -18.05
N GLN A 55 20.78 -8.96 -18.40
CA GLN A 55 20.65 -9.69 -19.66
C GLN A 55 20.83 -8.76 -20.87
N ASN A 56 20.18 -7.60 -20.87
CA ASN A 56 20.30 -6.60 -21.93
C ASN A 56 21.73 -6.06 -22.04
N LYS A 57 22.43 -5.84 -20.92
CA LYS A 57 23.85 -5.44 -20.91
C LYS A 57 24.72 -6.49 -21.59
N ARG A 58 24.58 -7.77 -21.20
CA ARG A 58 25.33 -8.88 -21.80
C ARG A 58 25.05 -9.04 -23.30
N LEU A 59 23.78 -8.98 -23.68
CA LEU A 59 23.37 -9.02 -25.09
C LEU A 59 23.98 -7.86 -25.89
N LYS A 60 23.94 -6.64 -25.35
CA LYS A 60 24.55 -5.47 -25.98
C LYS A 60 26.06 -5.63 -26.16
N SER A 61 26.77 -6.11 -25.14
CA SER A 61 28.21 -6.38 -25.22
C SER A 61 28.52 -7.46 -26.27
N GLY A 62 27.80 -8.59 -26.26
CA GLY A 62 28.00 -9.67 -27.23
C GLY A 62 27.77 -9.23 -28.68
N ILE A 63 26.76 -8.40 -28.94
CA ILE A 63 26.51 -7.83 -30.28
C ILE A 63 27.68 -6.92 -30.71
N LEU A 64 28.25 -6.13 -29.79
CA LEU A 64 29.37 -5.25 -30.07
C LEU A 64 30.67 -6.03 -30.33
N GLU A 65 30.92 -7.09 -29.57
CA GLU A 65 32.11 -7.96 -29.70
C GLU A 65 32.06 -8.83 -30.97
N GLU A 66 30.89 -9.35 -31.32
CA GLU A 66 30.71 -10.18 -32.53
C GLU A 66 30.56 -9.36 -33.83
N GLY A 67 30.44 -8.03 -33.73
CA GLY A 67 30.10 -7.13 -34.85
C GLY A 67 31.00 -7.23 -36.10
N GLU A 68 32.24 -7.67 -35.94
CA GLU A 68 33.21 -7.83 -37.04
C GLU A 68 33.18 -9.23 -37.69
N TYR A 69 32.66 -10.25 -36.99
CA TYR A 69 32.73 -11.66 -37.42
C TYR A 69 31.36 -12.36 -37.56
N ALA A 70 30.29 -11.78 -37.02
CA ALA A 70 28.95 -12.34 -37.10
C ALA A 70 28.26 -12.05 -38.43
N SER A 71 27.42 -13.00 -38.87
CA SER A 71 26.56 -12.77 -40.02
C SER A 71 25.56 -11.65 -39.74
N ARG A 72 25.21 -10.90 -40.80
CA ARG A 72 24.20 -9.84 -40.75
C ARG A 72 22.89 -10.28 -40.07
N ASP A 73 22.44 -11.51 -40.35
CA ASP A 73 21.21 -12.06 -39.76
C ASP A 73 21.33 -12.27 -38.24
N ARG A 74 22.49 -12.68 -37.74
CA ARG A 74 22.74 -12.81 -36.29
C ARG A 74 22.76 -11.45 -35.60
N LEU A 75 23.42 -10.46 -36.20
CA LEU A 75 23.45 -9.09 -35.67
C LEU A 75 22.05 -8.47 -35.62
N MET A 76 21.26 -8.65 -36.68
CA MET A 76 19.87 -8.19 -36.73
C MET A 76 18.99 -8.88 -35.69
N SER A 77 19.10 -10.21 -35.55
CA SER A 77 18.35 -10.97 -34.54
C SER A 77 18.73 -10.57 -33.11
N GLY A 78 20.02 -10.40 -32.82
CA GLY A 78 20.51 -9.93 -31.52
C GLY A 78 20.01 -8.51 -31.21
N THR A 79 20.07 -7.61 -32.18
CA THR A 79 19.59 -6.23 -32.04
C THR A 79 18.09 -6.19 -31.75
N LEU A 80 17.29 -7.00 -32.45
CA LEU A 80 15.85 -7.10 -32.19
C LEU A 80 15.57 -7.60 -30.77
N ARG A 81 16.23 -8.67 -30.33
CA ARG A 81 16.09 -9.18 -28.95
C ARG A 81 16.48 -8.15 -27.90
N LEU A 82 17.53 -7.37 -28.16
CA LEU A 82 17.94 -6.29 -27.27
C LEU A 82 16.87 -5.18 -27.19
N GLN A 83 16.29 -4.78 -28.34
CA GLN A 83 15.20 -3.80 -28.37
C GLN A 83 13.96 -4.29 -27.61
N GLU A 84 13.56 -5.54 -27.82
CA GLU A 84 12.45 -6.17 -27.09
C GLU A 84 12.72 -6.21 -25.59
N GLY A 85 13.93 -6.63 -25.18
CA GLY A 85 14.34 -6.64 -23.78
C GLY A 85 14.38 -5.25 -23.15
N GLN A 86 14.80 -4.22 -23.89
CA GLN A 86 14.80 -2.83 -23.43
C GLN A 86 13.38 -2.30 -23.25
N LYS A 87 12.48 -2.58 -24.21
CA LYS A 87 11.07 -2.22 -24.13
C LYS A 87 10.41 -2.88 -22.91
N TYR A 88 10.60 -4.18 -22.75
CA TYR A 88 10.05 -4.91 -21.61
C TYR A 88 10.59 -4.37 -20.28
N ASN A 89 11.88 -4.04 -20.21
CA ASN A 89 12.46 -3.42 -19.02
C ASN A 89 11.83 -2.06 -18.68
N ALA A 90 11.53 -1.23 -19.69
CA ALA A 90 10.83 0.05 -19.48
C ALA A 90 9.39 -0.16 -18.99
N GLU A 91 8.67 -1.15 -19.53
CA GLU A 91 7.33 -1.52 -19.05
C GLU A 91 7.35 -1.97 -17.58
N GLN A 92 8.35 -2.77 -17.17
CA GLN A 92 8.51 -3.15 -15.76
C GLN A 92 8.82 -1.96 -14.85
N GLU A 93 9.55 -0.96 -15.35
CA GLU A 93 9.83 0.28 -14.60
C GLU A 93 8.57 1.11 -14.36
N LEU A 94 7.71 1.25 -15.37
CA LEU A 94 6.41 1.91 -15.22
C LEU A 94 5.56 1.20 -14.16
N ARG A 95 5.43 -0.12 -14.27
CA ARG A 95 4.68 -0.94 -13.29
C ARG A 95 5.24 -0.82 -11.87
N LEU A 96 6.56 -0.79 -11.73
CA LEU A 96 7.21 -0.61 -10.43
C LEU A 96 6.89 0.76 -9.82
N ASN A 97 6.87 1.81 -10.64
CA ASN A 97 6.53 3.17 -10.19
C ASN A 97 5.06 3.26 -9.77
N GLU A 98 4.15 2.62 -10.52
CA GLU A 98 2.73 2.51 -10.15
C GLU A 98 2.54 1.81 -8.80
N LEU A 99 3.21 0.70 -8.57
CA LEU A 99 3.13 -0.01 -7.29
C LEU A 99 3.70 0.80 -6.14
N LYS A 100 4.83 1.48 -6.33
CA LYS A 100 5.39 2.39 -5.32
C LYS A 100 4.42 3.51 -4.97
N ARG A 101 3.78 4.11 -5.98
CA ARG A 101 2.73 5.11 -5.78
C ARG A 101 1.55 4.55 -5.00
N SER A 102 1.02 3.40 -5.42
CA SER A 102 -0.08 2.73 -4.74
C SER A 102 0.28 2.41 -3.28
N ASN A 103 1.51 1.97 -3.00
CA ASN A 103 1.97 1.71 -1.64
C ASN A 103 1.97 2.98 -0.77
N MET A 104 2.40 4.12 -1.33
CA MET A 104 2.34 5.41 -0.62
C MET A 104 0.90 5.83 -0.33
N GLU A 105 -0.02 5.63 -1.28
CA GLU A 105 -1.45 5.93 -1.09
C GLU A 105 -2.07 5.04 0.01
N LEU A 106 -1.72 3.75 0.04
CA LEU A 106 -2.17 2.83 1.10
C LEU A 106 -1.65 3.22 2.48
N GLU A 107 -0.37 3.61 2.59
CA GLU A 107 0.20 4.11 3.85
C GLU A 107 -0.44 5.42 4.30
N ALA A 108 -0.74 6.32 3.36
CA ALA A 108 -1.47 7.56 3.67
C ALA A 108 -2.86 7.26 4.25
N TRP A 109 -3.63 6.38 3.60
CA TRP A 109 -4.92 5.95 4.12
C TRP A 109 -4.81 5.26 5.48
N LYS A 110 -3.81 4.41 5.69
CA LYS A 110 -3.60 3.76 6.98
C LYS A 110 -3.38 4.80 8.09
N LYS A 111 -2.57 5.83 7.84
CA LYS A 111 -2.38 6.93 8.80
C LYS A 111 -3.67 7.69 9.08
N GLU A 112 -4.51 7.93 8.09
CA GLU A 112 -5.82 8.56 8.29
C GLU A 112 -6.74 7.70 9.19
N TRP A 113 -6.75 6.38 8.98
CA TRP A 113 -7.50 5.45 9.84
C TRP A 113 -6.92 5.35 11.26
N GLU A 114 -5.59 5.39 11.41
CA GLU A 114 -4.92 5.40 12.72
C GLU A 114 -5.25 6.67 13.50
N ALA A 115 -5.20 7.84 12.86
CA ALA A 115 -5.59 9.11 13.49
C ALA A 115 -7.08 9.10 13.89
N TRP A 116 -7.97 8.63 13.01
CA TRP A 116 -9.39 8.54 13.33
C TRP A 116 -9.68 7.56 14.46
N ARG A 117 -8.94 6.44 14.53
CA ARG A 117 -9.03 5.49 15.65
C ARG A 117 -8.69 6.19 16.97
N GLU A 118 -7.63 6.99 17.00
CA GLU A 118 -7.21 7.75 18.20
C GLU A 118 -8.28 8.76 18.64
N ASP A 119 -8.90 9.47 17.70
CA ASP A 119 -10.02 10.39 17.98
C ASP A 119 -11.19 9.64 18.65
N ILE A 120 -11.55 8.45 18.13
CA ILE A 120 -12.62 7.63 18.70
C ILE A 120 -12.24 7.13 20.10
N GLU A 121 -11.01 6.66 20.30
CA GLU A 121 -10.52 6.19 21.59
C GLU A 121 -10.50 7.31 22.64
N GLU A 122 -10.17 8.54 22.24
CA GLU A 122 -10.26 9.70 23.12
C GLU A 122 -11.70 10.02 23.51
N GLU A 123 -12.64 10.02 22.56
CA GLU A 123 -14.05 10.22 22.88
C GLU A 123 -14.58 9.14 23.84
N CYS A 124 -14.28 7.86 23.58
CA CYS A 124 -14.69 6.76 24.46
C CYS A 124 -14.21 7.01 25.90
N ARG A 125 -12.96 7.47 26.06
CA ARG A 125 -12.41 7.83 27.37
C ARG A 125 -13.14 9.01 28.00
N ARG A 126 -13.39 10.09 27.25
CA ARG A 126 -14.13 11.28 27.75
C ARG A 126 -15.52 10.90 28.24
N ARG A 127 -16.26 10.08 27.50
CA ARG A 127 -17.60 9.59 27.89
C ARG A 127 -17.55 8.75 29.16
N ALA A 128 -16.59 7.82 29.25
CA ALA A 128 -16.43 6.99 30.44
C ALA A 128 -16.15 7.81 31.70
N VAL A 129 -15.30 8.84 31.61
CA VAL A 129 -15.01 9.78 32.71
C VAL A 129 -16.28 10.54 33.12
N PHE A 130 -17.01 11.07 32.14
CA PHE A 130 -18.25 11.80 32.38
C PHE A 130 -19.31 10.93 33.07
N GLU A 131 -19.55 9.71 32.56
CA GLU A 131 -20.48 8.76 33.16
C GLU A 131 -20.08 8.34 34.58
N ALA A 132 -18.79 8.12 34.82
CA ALA A 132 -18.27 7.84 36.16
C ALA A 132 -18.50 9.01 37.12
N GLY A 133 -18.37 10.26 36.63
CA GLY A 133 -18.71 11.46 37.39
C GLY A 133 -20.18 11.52 37.78
N ILE A 134 -21.09 11.23 36.84
CA ILE A 134 -22.55 11.16 37.11
C ILE A 134 -22.86 10.07 38.15
N ARG A 135 -22.26 8.89 38.02
CA ARG A 135 -22.47 7.79 38.98
C ARG A 135 -22.02 8.15 40.39
N LYS A 136 -20.91 8.89 40.53
CA LYS A 136 -20.41 9.38 41.82
C LYS A 136 -21.26 10.53 42.41
N ALA A 137 -21.89 11.33 41.55
CA ALA A 137 -22.74 12.44 41.96
C ALA A 137 -24.20 12.03 42.26
N ARG A 138 -24.63 10.81 41.92
CA ARG A 138 -25.90 10.26 42.39
C ARG A 138 -25.83 10.07 43.91
N PRO A 139 -26.70 10.71 44.71
CA PRO A 139 -26.82 10.37 46.11
C PRO A 139 -27.13 8.87 46.21
N GLN A 140 -26.41 8.15 47.07
CA GLN A 140 -26.96 6.90 47.62
C GLN A 140 -28.29 7.30 48.24
N SER A 141 -29.40 6.94 47.60
CA SER A 141 -30.71 7.04 48.23
C SER A 141 -30.59 6.29 49.54
N TYR A 142 -30.80 7.01 50.64
CA TYR A 142 -30.94 6.43 51.96
C TYR A 142 -32.06 5.40 51.88
N ASP A 143 -31.72 4.12 52.01
CA ASP A 143 -32.67 3.10 52.43
C ASP A 143 -33.08 3.47 53.86
N ASN A 144 -34.27 4.06 54.00
CA ASN A 144 -35.05 4.11 55.23
C ASN A 144 -36.33 3.32 55.01
#